data_AF-A0A0F8VRP1-F1
#
_entry.id   AF-A0A0F8VRP1-F1
#
_cell.length_a   1.000
_cell.length_b   1.000
_cell.length_c   1.000
_cell.angle_alpha   90.00
_cell.angle_beta   90.00
_cell.angle_gamma   90.00
#
_symmetry.space_group_name_H-M   'P 1'
#
loop_
_entity.id
_entity.type
_entity.pdbx_description
1 polymer ?
#
loop_
_entity_poly.entity_id
_entity_poly.type
_entity_poly.pdbx_seq_one_letter_code
_entity_poly.pdbx_strand_id
1 'polypeptide(L)'
;MKLEVTMPYIGGVLSKNSYKLPTRGTKPVVKRWMKDLADKIQELDIPRSSSYRIGIRGHFSDERRPDIQNLFEVVSDTVQMGLGVNDKYFTLVDNGYETGYLEPKLVITIENG
;
A
#
# COMPACT_ATOMS: atom_id res chain seq x y z
N MET A 1 13.05 1.55 13.38
CA MET A 1 12.12 2.71 13.38
C MET A 1 10.87 2.28 12.63
N LYS A 2 9.68 2.59 13.17
CA LYS A 2 8.39 2.24 12.57
C LYS A 2 7.66 3.52 12.19
N LEU A 3 7.26 3.63 10.93
CA LEU A 3 6.51 4.77 10.40
C LEU A 3 5.22 4.28 9.76
N GLU A 4 4.16 5.09 9.86
CA GLU A 4 2.82 4.72 9.40
C GLU A 4 2.24 5.80 8.48
N VAL A 5 1.69 5.37 7.35
CA VAL A 5 0.96 6.21 6.40
C VAL A 5 -0.46 5.69 6.29
N THR A 6 -1.43 6.56 6.54
CA THR A 6 -2.84 6.24 6.33
C THR A 6 -3.31 6.73 4.97
N MET A 7 -3.99 5.84 4.24
CA MET A 7 -4.58 6.11 2.93
C MET A 7 -6.05 5.69 2.88
N PRO A 8 -6.92 6.43 2.19
CA PRO A 8 -8.30 5.96 1.94
C PRO A 8 -8.27 4.67 1.12
N TYR A 9 -9.15 3.71 1.44
CA TYR A 9 -9.31 2.51 0.62
C TYR A 9 -10.31 2.80 -0.50
N ILE A 10 -9.84 2.74 -1.75
CA ILE A 10 -10.61 3.14 -2.94
C ILE A 10 -11.40 1.97 -3.56
N GLY A 11 -11.66 0.91 -2.79
CA GLY A 11 -12.41 -0.26 -3.23
C GLY A 11 -11.59 -1.25 -4.05
N GLY A 12 -12.27 -2.27 -4.60
CA GLY A 12 -11.63 -3.44 -5.23
C GLY A 12 -10.78 -3.15 -6.48
N VAL A 13 -10.83 -1.92 -7.00
CA VAL A 13 -9.89 -1.44 -8.03
C VAL A 13 -8.44 -1.44 -7.52
N LEU A 14 -8.25 -1.28 -6.22
CA LEU A 14 -6.98 -1.45 -5.53
C LEU A 14 -6.76 -2.95 -5.27
N SER A 15 -6.48 -3.71 -6.32
CA SER A 15 -6.12 -5.13 -6.21
C SER A 15 -5.26 -5.52 -7.40
N LYS A 16 -4.35 -6.47 -7.22
CA LYS A 16 -3.51 -7.06 -8.27
C LYS A 16 -4.26 -7.31 -9.59
N ASN A 17 -5.47 -7.87 -9.50
CA ASN A 17 -6.24 -8.26 -10.68
C ASN A 17 -6.97 -7.10 -11.37
N SER A 18 -7.12 -5.96 -10.68
CA SER A 18 -8.00 -4.88 -11.14
C SER A 18 -7.29 -3.54 -11.30
N TYR A 19 -6.07 -3.38 -10.79
CA TYR A 19 -5.43 -2.05 -10.77
C TYR A 19 -4.81 -1.64 -12.11
N LYS A 20 -4.53 -2.61 -12.98
CA LYS A 20 -4.07 -2.38 -14.36
C LYS A 20 -5.26 -2.36 -15.35
N LEU A 21 -5.06 -1.66 -16.46
CA LEU A 21 -5.86 -1.69 -17.67
C LEU A 21 -5.46 -2.92 -18.50
N PRO A 22 -6.32 -3.38 -19.44
CA PRO A 22 -5.97 -4.45 -20.38
C PRO A 22 -4.67 -4.17 -21.15
N THR A 23 -4.37 -2.90 -21.40
CA THR A 23 -3.16 -2.42 -22.08
C THR A 23 -1.95 -2.24 -21.15
N ARG A 24 -1.87 -2.99 -20.05
CA ARG A 24 -0.82 -2.96 -19.01
C ARG A 24 -0.65 -1.63 -18.24
N GLY A 25 -1.30 -0.53 -18.64
CA GLY A 25 -1.25 0.75 -17.93
C GLY A 25 -2.02 0.75 -16.60
N THR A 26 -1.57 1.47 -15.57
CA THR A 26 -2.32 1.60 -14.30
C THR A 26 -3.57 2.46 -14.49
N LYS A 27 -4.71 2.08 -13.89
CA LYS A 27 -5.97 2.86 -13.95
C LYS A 27 -5.76 4.27 -13.36
N PRO A 28 -6.38 5.34 -13.92
CA PRO A 28 -6.15 6.71 -13.46
C PRO A 28 -6.40 6.95 -11.96
N VAL A 29 -7.48 6.37 -11.41
CA VAL A 29 -7.81 6.48 -9.98
C VAL A 29 -6.74 5.84 -9.10
N VAL A 30 -6.23 4.68 -9.50
CA VAL A 30 -5.14 4.00 -8.79
C VAL A 30 -3.85 4.80 -8.93
N LYS A 31 -3.54 5.30 -10.13
CA LYS A 31 -2.34 6.12 -10.36
C LYS A 31 -2.30 7.34 -9.45
N ARG A 32 -3.45 8.01 -9.27
CA ARG A 32 -3.57 9.13 -8.33
C ARG A 32 -3.32 8.67 -6.89
N TRP A 33 -3.97 7.59 -6.47
CA TRP A 33 -3.77 7.00 -5.13
C TRP A 33 -2.32 6.61 -4.87
N MET A 34 -1.65 5.99 -5.84
CA MET A 34 -0.24 5.61 -5.77
C MET A 34 0.63 6.86 -5.63
N LYS A 35 0.37 7.91 -6.41
CA LYS A 35 1.10 9.17 -6.30
C LYS A 35 0.94 9.78 -4.90
N ASP A 36 -0.29 9.86 -4.39
CA ASP A 36 -0.56 10.44 -3.08
C ASP A 36 0.13 9.66 -1.93
N LEU A 37 0.20 8.33 -2.02
CA LEU A 37 0.96 7.52 -1.06
C LEU A 37 2.47 7.69 -1.23
N ALA A 38 2.99 7.70 -2.47
CA ALA A 38 4.42 7.88 -2.73
C ALA A 38 4.92 9.24 -2.22
N ASP A 39 4.15 10.32 -2.46
CA ASP A 39 4.45 11.66 -1.98
C ASP A 39 4.54 11.67 -0.43
N LYS A 40 3.57 11.06 0.27
CA LYS A 40 3.60 10.91 1.73
C LYS A 40 4.81 10.11 2.23
N ILE A 41 5.22 9.06 1.52
CA ILE A 41 6.39 8.26 1.88
C ILE A 41 7.68 9.07 1.73
N GLN A 42 7.77 9.91 0.69
CA GLN A 42 8.92 10.79 0.48
C GLN A 42 9.04 11.84 1.58
N GLU A 43 7.92 12.37 2.06
CA GLU A 43 7.87 13.34 3.18
C GLU A 43 8.34 12.75 4.53
N LEU A 44 8.29 11.42 4.70
CA LEU A 44 8.70 10.75 5.93
C LEU A 44 10.22 10.66 6.13
N ASP A 45 11.02 11.04 5.13
CA ASP A 45 12.50 11.01 5.15
C ASP A 45 13.07 9.69 5.70
N ILE A 46 12.55 8.57 5.18
CA ILE A 46 12.90 7.23 5.66
C ILE A 46 14.35 6.92 5.28
N PRO A 47 15.25 6.65 6.25
CA PRO A 47 16.65 6.37 5.95
C PRO A 47 16.80 5.12 5.10
N ARG A 48 17.72 5.17 4.13
CA ARG A 48 18.03 4.01 3.29
C ARG A 48 18.52 2.84 4.14
N SER A 49 17.89 1.68 3.96
CA SER A 49 18.25 0.40 4.56
C SER A 49 18.50 -0.67 3.49
N SER A 50 19.20 -1.75 3.88
CA SER A 50 19.35 -2.98 3.08
C SER A 50 18.09 -3.85 3.11
N SER A 51 17.16 -3.60 4.03
CA SER A 51 15.86 -4.29 4.07
C SER A 51 14.78 -3.42 4.71
N TYR A 52 13.54 -3.62 4.26
CA TYR A 52 12.36 -2.95 4.80
C TYR A 52 11.25 -3.97 5.07
N ARG A 53 10.49 -3.77 6.15
CA ARG A 53 9.26 -4.50 6.42
C ARG A 53 8.09 -3.58 6.06
N ILE A 54 7.26 -4.02 5.11
CA ILE A 54 6.11 -3.26 4.60
C ILE A 54 4.83 -3.91 5.11
N GLY A 55 4.25 -3.31 6.13
CA GLY A 55 3.02 -3.76 6.77
C GLY A 55 1.77 -3.18 6.10
N ILE A 56 0.71 -3.97 5.96
CA ILE A 56 -0.62 -3.46 5.58
C ILE A 56 -1.64 -3.89 6.63
N ARG A 57 -2.39 -2.93 7.17
CA ARG A 57 -3.60 -3.18 7.96
C ARG A 57 -4.81 -2.58 7.26
N GLY A 58 -5.84 -3.40 7.05
CA GLY A 58 -7.08 -2.98 6.41
C GLY A 58 -8.14 -2.55 7.43
N HIS A 59 -8.78 -1.40 7.21
CA HIS A 59 -9.97 -0.99 7.95
C HIS A 59 -11.09 -0.92 6.92
N PHE A 60 -12.04 -1.85 7.00
CA PHE A 60 -13.09 -2.02 5.99
C PHE A 60 -14.48 -1.81 6.58
N SER A 61 -15.46 -1.59 5.71
CA SER A 61 -16.86 -1.47 6.14
C SER A 61 -17.44 -2.82 6.56
N ASP A 62 -17.12 -3.88 5.82
CA ASP A 62 -17.67 -5.22 6.02
C ASP A 62 -16.64 -6.32 5.69
N GLU A 63 -17.08 -7.58 5.79
CA GLU A 63 -16.27 -8.76 5.46
C GLU A 63 -16.06 -8.97 3.94
N ARG A 64 -16.67 -8.16 3.06
CA ARG A 64 -16.45 -8.21 1.60
C ARG A 64 -15.15 -7.48 1.21
N ARG A 65 -14.13 -7.64 2.06
CA ARG A 65 -12.82 -7.03 1.92
C ARG A 65 -12.00 -7.72 0.82
N PRO A 66 -11.03 -7.02 0.23
CA PRO A 66 -10.03 -7.67 -0.60
C PRO A 66 -9.13 -8.55 0.28
N ASP A 67 -8.53 -9.54 -0.36
CA ASP A 67 -7.36 -10.22 0.19
C ASP A 67 -6.22 -9.21 0.35
N ILE A 68 -5.62 -9.14 1.54
CA ILE A 68 -4.47 -8.25 1.82
C ILE A 68 -3.30 -8.60 0.89
N GLN A 69 -3.13 -9.87 0.52
CA GLN A 69 -2.11 -10.26 -0.45
C GLN A 69 -2.28 -9.60 -1.81
N ASN A 70 -3.53 -9.39 -2.24
CA ASN A 70 -3.82 -8.68 -3.48
C ASN A 70 -3.55 -7.17 -3.39
N LEU A 71 -3.45 -6.62 -2.19
CA LEU A 71 -3.06 -5.22 -1.95
C LEU A 71 -1.54 -5.04 -2.00
N PHE A 72 -0.77 -6.04 -1.58
CA PHE A 72 0.69 -5.92 -1.47
C PHE A 72 1.37 -5.53 -2.77
N GLU A 73 0.94 -6.04 -3.92
CA GLU A 73 1.59 -5.69 -5.19
C GLU A 73 1.46 -4.18 -5.47
N VAL A 74 0.26 -3.62 -5.30
CA VAL A 74 0.02 -2.18 -5.53
C VAL A 74 0.75 -1.32 -4.50
N VAL A 75 0.76 -1.75 -3.23
CA VAL A 75 1.47 -1.04 -2.17
C VAL A 75 2.98 -1.12 -2.36
N SER A 76 3.52 -2.28 -2.72
CA SER A 76 4.94 -2.50 -2.99
C SER A 76 5.44 -1.65 -4.14
N ASP A 77 4.72 -1.65 -5.28
CA ASP A 77 4.99 -0.77 -6.42
C ASP A 77 5.06 0.70 -5.98
N THR A 78 4.12 1.11 -5.11
CA THR A 78 4.02 2.49 -4.64
C THR A 78 5.14 2.85 -3.66
N VAL A 79 5.46 1.95 -2.74
CA VAL A 79 6.55 2.14 -1.76
C VAL A 79 7.89 2.20 -2.49
N GLN A 80 8.10 1.37 -3.53
CA GLN A 80 9.27 1.47 -4.40
C GLN A 80 9.38 2.86 -5.05
N MET A 81 8.26 3.41 -5.54
CA MET A 81 8.23 4.77 -6.09
C MET A 81 8.55 5.84 -5.04
N GLY A 82 8.01 5.72 -3.83
CA GLY A 82 8.23 6.66 -2.74
C GLY A 82 9.66 6.63 -2.21
N LEU A 83 10.19 5.44 -1.91
CA LEU A 83 11.54 5.26 -1.36
C LEU A 83 12.65 5.35 -2.40
N GLY A 84 12.34 5.12 -3.68
CA GLY A 84 13.35 4.97 -4.73
C GLY A 84 14.23 3.73 -4.53
N VAL A 85 13.69 2.68 -3.91
CA VAL A 85 14.38 1.42 -3.60
C VAL A 85 13.63 0.25 -4.22
N ASN A 86 14.35 -0.72 -4.76
CA ASN A 86 13.73 -1.87 -5.41
C ASN A 86 12.98 -2.78 -4.41
N ASP A 87 11.82 -3.26 -4.83
CA ASP A 87 10.94 -4.14 -4.07
C ASP A 87 11.57 -5.46 -3.58
N LYS A 88 12.67 -5.92 -4.20
CA LYS A 88 13.44 -7.09 -3.70
C LYS A 88 13.95 -6.94 -2.26
N TYR A 89 14.03 -5.71 -1.76
CA TYR A 89 14.44 -5.41 -0.38
C TYR A 89 13.26 -5.38 0.60
N PHE A 90 12.04 -5.60 0.12
CA PHE A 90 10.83 -5.52 0.93
C PHE A 90 10.42 -6.90 1.44
N THR A 91 10.14 -6.97 2.73
CA THR A 91 9.44 -8.09 3.38
C THR A 91 8.02 -7.64 3.67
N LEU A 92 7.05 -8.27 3.02
CA LEU A 92 5.64 -7.93 3.19
C LEU A 92 5.12 -8.53 4.50
N VAL A 93 4.40 -7.72 5.28
CA VAL A 93 3.82 -8.11 6.58
C VAL A 93 2.32 -7.87 6.55
N ASP A 94 1.55 -8.93 6.75
CA ASP A 94 0.10 -8.80 6.94
C ASP A 94 -0.17 -8.42 8.39
N ASN A 95 -0.61 -7.18 8.61
CA ASN A 95 -0.96 -6.67 9.93
C ASN A 95 -2.45 -6.91 10.25
N GLY A 96 -3.15 -7.71 9.44
CA GLY A 96 -4.54 -8.07 9.61
C GLY A 96 -5.50 -6.98 9.13
N TYR A 97 -6.75 -7.10 9.59
CA TYR A 97 -7.81 -6.18 9.24
C TYR A 97 -8.85 -6.06 10.35
N GLU A 98 -9.64 -4.99 10.26
CA GLU A 98 -10.84 -4.77 11.07
C GLU A 98 -12.01 -4.35 10.18
N THR A 99 -13.23 -4.63 10.62
CA THR A 99 -14.48 -4.28 9.94
C THR A 99 -15.33 -3.31 10.77
N GLY A 100 -16.41 -2.77 10.19
CA GLY A 100 -17.29 -1.80 10.87
C GLY A 100 -16.92 -0.33 10.66
N TYR A 101 -16.01 -0.02 9.74
CA TYR A 101 -15.60 1.35 9.44
C TYR A 101 -16.46 2.00 8.35
N LEU A 102 -17.08 3.14 8.65
CA LEU A 102 -17.86 3.94 7.69
C LEU A 102 -16.99 4.44 6.53
N GLU A 103 -15.75 4.80 6.82
CA GLU A 103 -14.76 5.26 5.84
C GLU A 103 -13.59 4.25 5.79
N PRO A 104 -13.60 3.33 4.82
CA PRO A 104 -12.53 2.37 4.67
C PRO A 104 -11.17 3.03 4.43
N LYS A 105 -10.13 2.47 5.05
CA LYS A 105 -8.75 2.96 4.94
C LYS A 105 -7.75 1.82 5.01
N LEU A 106 -6.56 2.08 4.50
CA LEU A 106 -5.38 1.23 4.66
C LEU A 106 -4.36 1.98 5.51
N VAL A 107 -3.81 1.27 6.50
CA VAL A 107 -2.65 1.73 7.25
C VAL A 107 -1.44 0.97 6.71
N ILE A 108 -0.54 1.69 6.05
CA ILE A 108 0.71 1.16 5.52
C ILE A 108 1.80 1.46 6.54
N THR A 109 2.49 0.43 7.00
CA THR A 109 3.62 0.53 7.91
C THR A 109 4.92 0.31 7.14
N ILE A 110 5.93 1.13 7.40
CA ILE A 110 7.28 0.95 6.87
C ILE A 110 8.25 0.88 8.04
N GLU A 111 9.00 -0.21 8.14
CA GLU A 111 10.04 -0.40 9.16
C GLU A 111 11.37 -0.75 8.50
N ASN A 112 12.47 -0.16 8.98
CA ASN A 112 13.80 -0.61 8.60
C ASN A 112 14.08 -1.96 9.29
N GLY A 113 14.49 -2.96 8.51
CA GLY A 113 14.97 -4.25 9.01
C GLY A 113 16.42 -4.22 9.45
#